data_AF-A0A947QIU9-F1
#
_entry.id   AF-A0A947QIU9-F1
#
_cell.length_a   1.000
_cell.length_b   1.000
_cell.length_c   1.000
_cell.angle_alpha   90.00
_cell.angle_beta   90.00
_cell.angle_gamma   90.00
#
_symmetry.space_group_name_H-M   'P 1'
#
loop_
_entity.id
_entity.type
_entity.pdbx_description
1 polymer ?
#
loop_
_entity_poly.entity_id
_entity_poly.type
_entity_poly.pdbx_seq_one_letter_code
_entity_poly.pdbx_strand_id
1 'polypeptide(L)'
;MTAVLGMMRPLELGPGLMFDGRSVMVSLCALFFGPVSAAVAAVPAIAYRAGIGGPGIVMGILTVVSSALVGLVARYRFRPTERPPSGLWLYAFGLVDHVAMLLYPLATVLAGKILSDQVESDRVHKALKRSEERFGLSMEATRDGLWDLDVATDSAYYSPSYYNILGFEPGDFAATGASWRGLLHPDDRDRVLEDNRACIEGGEDFIESEYRLRTKSGEWRWVYARSKCIARDAEGRATRLVGTHVDITELKEIEDRLRRSLAEKEVPLREVHHRVKNDLNVISSLLSLQSSTISSPQQAVIAFQNSRDRIAAMSLAHEKLYKSGDFSRVDMSEYLGSLTRNLLIVHDAASRIRLSLSADNEFLSIDSAMPCGLILNELITNAFKHAYPGDGSGEIRVSLRGGRGRPARAARIRRRHRPSRRGTGRARPTSGPRRGPADESPVAPWPGA
;
A
#
# COMPACT_ATOMS: atom_id res chain seq x y z
N MET A 1 20.23 84.45 -28.67
CA MET A 1 21.61 83.89 -28.68
C MET A 1 21.71 82.57 -27.91
N THR A 2 21.18 82.47 -26.69
CA THR A 2 21.22 81.25 -25.85
C THR A 2 20.48 80.05 -26.44
N ALA A 3 19.30 80.26 -27.04
CA ALA A 3 18.55 79.18 -27.73
C ALA A 3 19.29 78.65 -28.98
N VAL A 4 19.99 79.52 -29.70
CA VAL A 4 20.80 79.16 -30.90
C VAL A 4 22.09 78.43 -30.49
N LEU A 5 22.71 78.80 -29.37
CA LEU A 5 23.83 78.05 -28.77
C LEU A 5 23.42 76.64 -28.33
N GLY A 6 22.21 76.47 -27.79
CA GLY A 6 21.62 75.17 -27.46
C GLY A 6 21.20 74.32 -28.67
N MET A 7 21.08 74.92 -29.87
CA MET A 7 20.88 74.19 -31.14
C MET A 7 22.20 73.69 -31.75
N MET A 8 23.31 74.37 -31.46
CA MET A 8 24.64 74.05 -32.01
C MET A 8 25.41 73.02 -31.17
N ARG A 9 25.00 72.81 -29.91
CA ARG A 9 25.57 71.80 -29.00
C ARG A 9 24.45 71.11 -28.22
N PRO A 10 23.87 70.01 -28.74
CA PRO A 10 22.93 69.22 -27.97
C PRO A 10 23.63 68.64 -26.73
N LEU A 11 22.97 68.68 -25.59
CA LEU A 11 23.47 68.08 -24.36
C LEU A 11 23.15 66.59 -24.39
N GLU A 12 24.18 65.76 -24.59
CA GLU A 12 24.07 64.31 -24.52
C GLU A 12 24.14 63.84 -23.07
N LEU A 13 23.04 63.31 -22.56
CA LEU A 13 22.92 62.79 -21.19
C LEU A 13 23.04 61.25 -21.14
N GLY A 14 23.02 60.58 -22.29
CA GLY A 14 23.17 59.14 -22.44
C GLY A 14 22.71 58.63 -23.82
N PRO A 15 22.84 57.32 -24.12
CA PRO A 15 22.45 56.74 -25.40
C PRO A 15 20.96 56.99 -25.72
N GLY A 16 20.68 57.80 -26.75
CA GLY A 16 19.33 58.20 -27.15
C GLY A 16 18.69 59.33 -26.32
N LEU A 17 19.37 59.82 -25.27
CA LEU A 17 18.92 60.91 -24.40
C LEU A 17 19.71 62.19 -24.71
N MET A 18 19.25 62.96 -25.70
CA MET A 18 19.85 64.25 -26.07
C MET A 18 18.87 65.39 -25.80
N PHE A 19 19.29 66.42 -25.09
CA PHE A 19 18.52 67.66 -24.88
C PHE A 19 18.99 68.70 -25.90
N ASP A 20 18.08 69.20 -26.74
CA ASP A 20 18.42 70.09 -27.87
C ASP A 20 17.39 71.21 -28.00
N GLY A 21 17.87 72.44 -28.28
CA GLY A 21 17.03 73.61 -28.55
C GLY A 21 16.07 73.48 -29.73
N ARG A 22 16.20 72.45 -30.59
CA ARG A 22 15.26 72.13 -31.67
C ARG A 22 13.82 71.93 -31.17
N SER A 23 13.61 71.39 -29.97
CA SER A 23 12.26 71.25 -29.42
C SER A 23 11.62 72.61 -29.15
N VAL A 24 12.38 73.62 -28.70
CA VAL A 24 11.89 74.99 -28.47
C VAL A 24 11.51 75.68 -29.79
N MET A 25 12.19 75.33 -30.88
CA MET A 25 11.80 75.81 -32.21
C MET A 25 10.44 75.26 -32.63
N VAL A 26 10.10 74.03 -32.25
CA VAL A 26 8.77 73.44 -32.51
C VAL A 26 7.67 74.21 -31.76
N SER A 27 7.88 74.61 -30.50
CA SER A 27 6.91 75.42 -29.75
C SER A 27 6.78 76.84 -30.33
N LEU A 28 7.87 77.45 -30.78
CA LEU A 28 7.83 78.76 -31.46
C LEU A 28 7.15 78.68 -32.84
N CYS A 29 7.41 77.62 -33.62
CA CYS A 29 6.73 77.36 -34.88
C CYS A 29 5.22 77.21 -34.67
N ALA A 30 4.82 76.45 -33.66
CA ALA A 30 3.43 76.31 -33.23
C ALA A 30 2.81 77.64 -32.80
N LEU A 31 3.53 78.43 -31.99
CA LEU A 31 3.07 79.71 -31.48
C LEU A 31 2.73 80.70 -32.61
N PHE A 32 3.68 80.92 -33.54
CA PHE A 32 3.57 81.97 -34.55
C PHE A 32 2.91 81.53 -35.85
N PHE A 33 3.07 80.27 -36.26
CA PHE A 33 2.68 79.80 -37.59
C PHE A 33 1.62 78.69 -37.57
N GLY A 34 1.12 78.32 -36.38
CA GLY A 34 -0.03 77.45 -36.22
C GLY A 34 0.25 75.95 -36.41
N PRO A 35 -0.82 75.12 -36.44
CA PRO A 35 -0.73 73.67 -36.33
C PRO A 35 0.01 73.00 -37.49
N VAL A 36 -0.19 73.47 -38.73
CA VAL A 36 0.46 72.91 -39.92
C VAL A 36 1.97 73.08 -39.84
N SER A 37 2.42 74.27 -39.50
CA SER A 37 3.84 74.59 -39.35
C SER A 37 4.48 73.85 -38.18
N ALA A 38 3.74 73.69 -37.07
CA ALA A 38 4.17 72.86 -35.95
C ALA A 38 4.38 71.40 -36.37
N ALA A 39 3.47 70.83 -37.16
CA ALA A 39 3.57 69.46 -37.66
C ALA A 39 4.77 69.30 -38.61
N VAL A 40 4.98 70.24 -39.53
CA VAL A 40 6.15 70.25 -40.44
C VAL A 40 7.47 70.29 -39.67
N ALA A 41 7.52 71.01 -38.54
CA ALA A 41 8.70 71.05 -37.67
C ALA A 41 8.85 69.79 -36.79
N ALA A 42 7.74 69.25 -36.27
CA ALA A 42 7.74 68.12 -35.36
C ALA A 42 8.02 66.78 -36.05
N VAL A 43 7.51 66.55 -37.28
CA VAL A 43 7.63 65.28 -37.99
C VAL A 43 9.08 64.87 -38.24
N PRO A 44 9.97 65.73 -38.79
CA PRO A 44 11.39 65.38 -38.95
C PRO A 44 12.10 65.17 -37.61
N ALA A 45 11.72 65.93 -36.58
CA ALA A 45 12.30 65.77 -35.24
C ALA A 45 11.93 64.42 -34.61
N ILE A 46 10.67 63.99 -34.73
CA ILE A 46 10.19 62.67 -34.28
C ILE A 46 10.86 61.56 -35.09
N ALA A 47 10.91 61.69 -36.42
CA ALA A 47 11.54 60.70 -37.31
C ALA A 47 13.04 60.54 -37.01
N TYR A 48 13.75 61.64 -36.77
CA TYR A 48 15.16 61.63 -36.37
C TYR A 48 15.35 60.91 -35.03
N ARG A 49 14.49 61.19 -34.02
CA ARG A 49 14.55 60.52 -32.71
C ARG A 49 14.25 59.03 -32.81
N ALA A 50 13.28 58.64 -33.63
CA ALA A 50 12.99 57.24 -33.90
C ALA A 50 14.15 56.54 -34.62
N GLY A 51 14.82 57.23 -35.55
CA GLY A 51 15.95 56.70 -36.31
C GLY A 51 17.25 56.54 -35.50
N ILE A 52 17.46 57.35 -34.45
CA ILE A 52 18.63 57.21 -33.54
C ILE A 52 18.57 55.92 -32.72
N GLY A 53 17.36 55.44 -32.39
CA GLY A 53 17.22 54.27 -31.53
C GLY A 53 17.53 54.55 -30.04
N GLY A 54 17.44 53.50 -29.22
CA GLY A 54 17.83 53.55 -27.79
C GLY A 54 16.69 53.77 -26.79
N PRO A 55 16.99 53.66 -25.48
CA PRO A 55 15.99 53.75 -24.41
C PRO A 55 15.34 55.14 -24.29
N GLY A 56 15.97 56.18 -24.86
CA GLY A 56 15.47 57.56 -24.85
C GLY A 56 14.45 57.91 -25.95
N ILE A 57 14.11 57.01 -26.88
CA ILE A 57 13.19 57.32 -28.01
C ILE A 57 11.83 57.83 -27.50
N VAL A 58 11.20 57.10 -26.58
CA VAL A 58 9.87 57.44 -26.05
C VAL A 58 9.91 58.83 -25.38
N MET A 59 10.92 59.08 -24.56
CA MET A 59 11.11 60.40 -23.93
C MET A 59 11.34 61.51 -24.96
N GLY A 60 12.16 61.26 -25.98
CA GLY A 60 12.45 62.22 -27.04
C GLY A 60 11.22 62.58 -27.87
N ILE A 61 10.39 61.60 -28.22
CA ILE A 61 9.13 61.82 -28.95
C ILE A 61 8.14 62.60 -28.08
N LEU A 62 7.95 62.20 -26.82
CA LEU A 62 7.07 62.91 -25.88
C LEU A 62 7.50 64.37 -25.71
N THR A 63 8.80 64.64 -25.63
CA THR A 63 9.35 66.00 -25.51
C THR A 63 8.96 66.89 -26.70
N VAL A 64 9.06 66.36 -27.93
CA VAL A 64 8.70 67.10 -29.15
C VAL A 64 7.19 67.37 -29.20
N VAL A 65 6.37 66.38 -28.84
CA VAL A 65 4.91 66.51 -28.80
C VAL A 65 4.46 67.52 -27.74
N SER A 66 5.01 67.46 -26.53
CA SER A 66 4.72 68.41 -25.45
C SER A 66 5.04 69.84 -25.87
N SER A 67 6.19 70.05 -26.50
CA SER A 67 6.60 71.36 -27.00
C SER A 67 5.64 71.93 -28.05
N ALA A 68 5.24 71.11 -29.02
CA ALA A 68 4.25 71.51 -30.02
C ALA A 68 2.92 71.91 -29.36
N LEU A 69 2.45 71.13 -28.39
CA LEU A 69 1.22 71.40 -27.65
C LEU A 69 1.29 72.71 -26.86
N VAL A 70 2.38 72.96 -26.13
CA VAL A 70 2.61 74.21 -25.38
C VAL A 70 2.54 75.42 -26.31
N GLY A 71 3.20 75.33 -27.48
CA GLY A 71 3.14 76.38 -28.50
C GLY A 71 1.74 76.60 -29.08
N LEU A 72 0.99 75.55 -29.41
CA LEU A 72 -0.37 75.64 -29.93
C LEU A 72 -1.34 76.26 -28.90
N VAL A 73 -1.25 75.84 -27.63
CA VAL A 73 -2.07 76.37 -26.54
C VAL A 73 -1.78 77.86 -26.34
N ALA A 74 -0.51 78.24 -26.32
CA ALA A 74 -0.10 79.64 -26.20
C ALA A 74 -0.59 80.48 -27.39
N ARG A 75 -0.55 79.94 -28.62
CA ARG A 75 -1.12 80.61 -29.80
C ARG A 75 -2.60 80.91 -29.61
N TYR A 76 -3.39 79.91 -29.24
CA TYR A 76 -4.84 80.06 -29.07
C TYR A 76 -5.18 81.05 -27.97
N ARG A 77 -4.42 81.03 -26.87
CA ARG A 77 -4.67 81.85 -25.68
C ARG A 77 -4.22 83.30 -25.82
N PHE A 78 -3.14 83.57 -26.56
CA PHE A 78 -2.50 84.90 -26.59
C PHE A 78 -2.52 85.58 -27.96
N ARG A 79 -2.85 84.86 -29.04
CA ARG A 79 -2.96 85.40 -30.42
C ARG A 79 -1.77 86.29 -30.81
N PRO A 80 -0.55 85.74 -30.87
CA PRO A 80 0.68 86.51 -31.02
C PRO A 80 0.78 87.31 -32.34
N THR A 81 -0.04 86.98 -33.35
CA THR A 81 -0.14 87.74 -34.61
C THR A 81 -0.96 89.03 -34.47
N GLU A 82 -1.89 89.08 -33.53
CA GLU A 82 -2.69 90.28 -33.23
C GLU A 82 -2.00 91.16 -32.18
N ARG A 83 -1.29 90.54 -31.23
CA ARG A 83 -0.56 91.21 -30.16
C ARG A 83 0.85 90.63 -30.05
N PRO A 84 1.86 91.23 -30.69
CA PRO A 84 3.21 90.69 -30.69
C PRO A 84 3.77 90.66 -29.26
N PRO A 85 4.28 89.51 -28.78
CA PRO A 85 4.78 89.38 -27.43
C PRO A 85 6.09 90.15 -27.24
N SER A 86 6.30 90.67 -26.02
CA SER A 86 7.57 91.31 -25.66
C SER A 86 8.69 90.28 -25.51
N GLY A 87 9.96 90.73 -25.57
CA GLY A 87 11.11 89.86 -25.37
C GLY A 87 11.10 89.15 -24.01
N LEU A 88 10.66 89.83 -22.95
CA LEU A 88 10.50 89.24 -21.62
C LEU A 88 9.44 88.13 -21.61
N TRP A 89 8.34 88.31 -22.33
CA TRP A 89 7.30 87.30 -22.46
C TRP A 89 7.80 86.06 -23.20
N LEU A 90 8.53 86.25 -24.30
CA LEU A 90 9.13 85.13 -25.06
C LEU A 90 10.15 84.36 -24.24
N TYR A 91 10.92 85.04 -23.40
CA TYR A 91 11.84 84.40 -22.46
C TYR A 91 11.08 83.56 -21.42
N ALA A 92 10.02 84.11 -20.82
CA ALA A 92 9.17 83.37 -19.87
C ALA A 92 8.47 82.18 -20.52
N PHE A 93 7.96 82.33 -21.75
CA PHE A 93 7.38 81.24 -22.53
C PHE A 93 8.39 80.12 -22.78
N GLY A 94 9.61 80.47 -23.20
CA GLY A 94 10.69 79.50 -23.36
C GLY A 94 10.99 78.74 -22.07
N LEU A 95 11.02 79.43 -20.92
CA LEU A 95 11.24 78.77 -19.62
C LEU A 95 10.12 77.78 -19.27
N VAL A 96 8.85 78.17 -19.48
CA VAL A 96 7.68 77.30 -19.27
C VAL A 96 7.74 76.07 -20.18
N ASP A 97 8.12 76.27 -21.43
CA ASP A 97 8.28 75.19 -22.42
C ASP A 97 9.39 74.20 -22.00
N HIS A 98 10.53 74.69 -21.49
CA HIS A 98 11.59 73.82 -20.96
C HIS A 98 11.13 73.02 -19.72
N VAL A 99 10.37 73.63 -18.82
CA VAL A 99 9.80 72.93 -17.65
C VAL A 99 8.82 71.85 -18.10
N ALA A 100 7.96 72.14 -19.08
CA ALA A 100 7.02 71.17 -19.64
C ALA A 100 7.73 69.99 -20.34
N MET A 101 8.79 70.28 -21.10
CA MET A 101 9.64 69.28 -21.77
C MET A 101 10.33 68.32 -20.80
N LEU A 102 10.67 68.77 -19.58
CA LEU A 102 11.29 67.92 -18.57
C LEU A 102 10.26 67.14 -17.76
N LEU A 103 9.20 67.80 -17.29
CA LEU A 103 8.24 67.19 -16.36
C LEU A 103 7.36 66.14 -17.03
N TYR A 104 6.82 66.41 -18.22
CA TYR A 104 5.82 65.53 -18.82
C TYR A 104 6.38 64.16 -19.27
N PRO A 105 7.51 64.09 -20.01
CA PRO A 105 8.11 62.82 -20.39
C PRO A 105 8.60 62.03 -19.17
N LEU A 106 9.22 62.71 -18.20
CA LEU A 106 9.71 62.09 -16.97
C LEU A 106 8.55 61.50 -16.15
N ALA A 107 7.46 62.25 -15.96
CA ALA A 107 6.28 61.76 -15.26
C ALA A 107 5.64 60.56 -15.97
N THR A 108 5.59 60.56 -17.30
CA THR A 108 5.01 59.47 -18.10
C THR A 108 5.82 58.19 -17.99
N VAL A 109 7.16 58.28 -18.08
CA VAL A 109 8.04 57.12 -17.92
C VAL A 109 8.02 56.59 -16.50
N LEU A 110 8.04 57.47 -15.49
CA LEU A 110 7.94 57.06 -14.08
C LEU A 110 6.60 56.38 -13.79
N ALA A 111 5.49 56.93 -14.27
CA ALA A 111 4.17 56.32 -14.12
C ALA A 111 4.08 54.94 -14.79
N GLY A 112 4.63 54.82 -16.01
CA GLY A 112 4.70 53.54 -16.72
C GLY A 112 5.53 52.49 -15.97
N LYS A 113 6.69 52.89 -15.44
CA LYS A 113 7.55 52.00 -14.64
C LYS A 113 6.85 51.53 -13.36
N ILE A 114 6.25 52.44 -12.60
CA ILE A 114 5.53 52.11 -11.37
C ILE A 114 4.38 51.15 -11.66
N LEU A 115 3.59 51.38 -12.72
CA LEU A 115 2.52 50.45 -13.11
C LEU A 115 3.07 49.07 -13.49
N SER A 116 4.18 49.03 -14.23
CA SER A 116 4.81 47.76 -14.63
C SER A 116 5.30 46.98 -13.42
N ASP A 117 6.04 47.63 -12.52
CA ASP A 117 6.59 47.03 -11.30
C ASP A 117 5.44 46.52 -10.40
N GLN A 118 4.33 47.27 -10.31
CA GLN A 118 3.13 46.86 -9.57
C GLN A 118 2.49 45.61 -10.16
N VAL A 119 2.31 45.56 -11.49
CA VAL A 119 1.71 44.40 -12.18
C VAL A 119 2.59 43.17 -12.06
N GLU A 120 3.91 43.33 -12.14
CA GLU A 120 4.87 42.24 -11.96
C GLU A 120 4.84 41.69 -10.54
N SER A 121 4.89 42.58 -9.54
CA SER A 121 4.77 42.22 -8.12
C SER A 121 3.46 41.47 -7.84
N ASP A 122 2.34 41.95 -8.37
CA ASP A 122 1.04 41.28 -8.21
C ASP A 122 1.00 39.89 -8.85
N ARG A 123 1.65 39.72 -10.01
CA ARG A 123 1.74 38.43 -10.68
C ARG A 123 2.59 37.44 -9.89
N VAL A 124 3.76 37.88 -9.41
CA VAL A 124 4.64 37.06 -8.56
C VAL A 124 3.91 36.67 -7.28
N HIS A 125 3.23 37.61 -6.63
CA HIS A 125 2.48 37.34 -5.40
C HIS A 125 1.33 36.35 -5.62
N LYS A 126 0.55 36.52 -6.70
CA LYS A 126 -0.52 35.57 -7.06
C LYS A 126 0.01 34.19 -7.44
N ALA A 127 1.14 34.12 -8.14
CA ALA A 127 1.78 32.87 -8.51
C ALA A 127 2.30 32.14 -7.27
N LEU A 128 2.95 32.86 -6.36
CA LEU A 128 3.40 32.33 -5.07
C LEU A 128 2.22 31.78 -4.27
N LYS A 129 1.17 32.57 -4.09
CA LYS A 129 -0.04 32.15 -3.37
C LYS A 129 -0.67 30.89 -3.98
N ARG A 130 -0.78 30.81 -5.32
CA ARG A 130 -1.28 29.60 -6.00
C ARG A 130 -0.38 28.39 -5.83
N SER A 131 0.92 28.58 -5.72
CA SER A 131 1.89 27.51 -5.46
C SER A 131 1.77 27.02 -4.02
N GLU A 132 1.67 27.94 -3.05
CA GLU A 132 1.48 27.64 -1.63
C GLU A 132 0.14 26.93 -1.38
N GLU A 133 -0.96 27.40 -1.97
CA GLU A 133 -2.27 26.74 -1.90
C GLU A 133 -2.21 25.31 -2.44
N ARG A 134 -1.58 25.13 -3.61
CA ARG A 134 -1.43 23.80 -4.21
C ARG A 134 -0.59 22.87 -3.36
N PHE A 135 0.50 23.37 -2.79
CA PHE A 135 1.34 22.63 -1.87
C PHE A 135 0.56 22.22 -0.61
N GLY A 136 -0.15 23.17 0.01
CA GLY A 136 -0.99 22.91 1.18
C GLY A 136 -2.06 21.84 0.91
N LEU A 137 -2.81 21.97 -0.18
CA LEU A 137 -3.82 20.98 -0.59
C LEU A 137 -3.22 19.60 -0.87
N SER A 138 -2.02 19.54 -1.47
CA SER A 138 -1.33 18.27 -1.71
C SER A 138 -0.95 17.58 -0.41
N MET A 139 -0.45 18.33 0.58
CA MET A 139 -0.07 17.79 1.89
C MET A 139 -1.28 17.38 2.72
N GLU A 140 -2.40 18.10 2.61
CA GLU A 140 -3.65 17.72 3.26
C GLU A 140 -4.24 16.44 2.65
N ALA A 141 -4.17 16.30 1.32
CA ALA A 141 -4.69 15.14 0.60
C ALA A 141 -3.91 13.85 0.91
N THR A 142 -2.58 13.91 1.03
CA THR A 142 -1.77 12.73 1.39
C THR A 142 -1.83 12.41 2.88
N ARG A 143 -2.18 13.40 3.72
CA ARG A 143 -2.11 13.33 5.18
C ARG A 143 -0.71 12.99 5.71
N ASP A 144 0.32 13.28 4.92
CA ASP A 144 1.70 13.06 5.32
C ASP A 144 2.14 14.15 6.30
N GLY A 145 2.88 13.74 7.34
CA GLY A 145 3.51 14.66 8.28
C GLY A 145 4.82 15.18 7.73
N LEU A 146 4.90 16.45 7.34
CA LEU A 146 6.14 17.09 6.89
C LEU A 146 6.93 17.59 8.09
N TRP A 147 8.25 17.43 8.02
CA TRP A 147 9.17 18.02 8.98
C TRP A 147 10.41 18.61 8.29
N ASP A 148 10.97 19.64 8.90
CA ASP A 148 12.16 20.35 8.42
C ASP A 148 13.03 20.68 9.63
N LEU A 149 14.19 20.04 9.72
CA LEU A 149 15.11 20.12 10.86
C LEU A 149 16.35 20.91 10.45
N ASP A 150 16.61 21.99 11.17
CA ASP A 150 17.90 22.64 11.21
C ASP A 150 18.78 21.89 12.23
N VAL A 151 19.81 21.21 11.72
CA VAL A 151 20.66 20.32 12.52
C VAL A 151 21.56 21.11 13.46
N ALA A 152 21.97 22.32 13.07
CA ALA A 152 22.88 23.15 13.86
C ALA A 152 22.21 23.72 15.12
N THR A 153 20.93 24.08 14.99
CA THR A 153 20.14 24.68 16.09
C THR A 153 19.23 23.67 16.81
N ASP A 154 19.12 22.43 16.30
CA ASP A 154 18.13 21.42 16.68
C ASP A 154 16.67 21.92 16.57
N SER A 155 16.43 23.03 15.86
CA SER A 155 15.11 23.62 15.63
C SER A 155 14.43 22.88 14.49
N ALA A 156 13.19 22.46 14.71
CA ALA A 156 12.38 21.79 13.71
C ALA A 156 11.11 22.57 13.41
N TYR A 157 10.64 22.47 12.17
CA TYR A 157 9.27 22.71 11.79
C TYR A 157 8.57 21.37 11.61
N TYR A 158 7.36 21.24 12.16
CA TYR A 158 6.46 20.11 11.98
C TYR A 158 5.15 20.62 11.40
N SER A 159 4.65 20.02 10.33
CA SER A 159 3.37 20.41 9.74
C SER A 159 2.19 20.02 10.62
N PRO A 160 1.00 20.63 10.46
CA PRO A 160 -0.20 20.23 11.20
C PRO A 160 -0.51 18.73 11.07
N SER A 161 -0.34 18.15 9.87
CA SER A 161 -0.52 16.71 9.64
C SER A 161 0.43 15.85 10.48
N TYR A 162 1.67 16.29 10.73
CA TYR A 162 2.62 15.58 11.59
C TYR A 162 2.08 15.43 13.01
N TYR A 163 1.56 16.53 13.57
CA TYR A 163 0.94 16.51 14.89
C TYR A 163 -0.30 15.60 14.91
N ASN A 164 -1.15 15.71 13.89
CA ASN A 164 -2.37 14.91 13.75
C ASN A 164 -2.10 13.40 13.70
N ILE A 165 -1.05 12.95 13.00
CA ILE A 165 -0.66 11.51 12.95
C ILE A 165 -0.45 10.96 14.36
N LEU A 166 0.14 11.76 15.25
CA LEU A 166 0.49 11.35 16.62
C LEU A 166 -0.55 11.78 17.66
N GLY A 167 -1.64 12.45 17.23
CA GLY A 167 -2.69 12.98 18.10
C GLY A 167 -2.26 14.15 18.99
N PHE A 168 -1.22 14.89 18.58
CA PHE A 168 -0.80 16.14 19.21
C PHE A 168 -1.42 17.35 18.51
N GLU A 169 -1.38 18.49 19.18
CA GLU A 169 -1.65 19.82 18.64
C GLU A 169 -0.34 20.62 18.52
N PRO A 170 -0.26 21.59 17.59
CA PRO A 170 0.88 22.49 17.52
C PRO A 170 1.14 23.18 18.87
N GLY A 171 2.35 23.02 19.41
CA GLY A 171 2.74 23.57 20.71
C GLY A 171 2.63 22.60 21.90
N ASP A 172 2.06 21.40 21.72
CA ASP A 172 2.06 20.35 22.77
C ASP A 172 3.48 19.92 23.18
N PHE A 173 4.45 20.00 22.25
CA PHE A 173 5.86 19.76 22.51
C PHE A 173 6.74 20.75 21.73
N ALA A 174 7.97 20.95 22.20
CA ALA A 174 8.92 21.85 21.55
C ALA A 174 9.29 21.30 20.16
N ALA A 175 9.17 22.11 19.11
CA ALA A 175 9.49 21.70 17.75
C ALA A 175 11.02 21.60 17.58
N THR A 176 11.59 20.46 18.00
CA THR A 176 13.02 20.20 18.02
C THR A 176 13.32 18.75 17.66
N GLY A 177 14.53 18.50 17.16
CA GLY A 177 15.00 17.14 16.94
C GLY A 177 14.99 16.30 18.23
N ALA A 178 15.28 16.92 19.39
CA ALA A 178 15.21 16.27 20.69
C ALA A 178 13.83 15.70 21.04
N SER A 179 12.76 16.44 20.73
CA SER A 179 11.39 15.98 20.96
C SER A 179 11.08 14.74 20.14
N TRP A 180 11.46 14.71 18.85
CA TRP A 180 11.30 13.51 18.03
C TRP A 180 12.05 12.30 18.61
N ARG A 181 13.31 12.49 19.04
CA ARG A 181 14.11 11.42 19.68
C ARG A 181 13.45 10.87 20.95
N GLY A 182 12.70 11.69 21.68
CA GLY A 182 11.95 11.30 22.87
C GLY A 182 10.65 10.53 22.58
N LEU A 183 10.12 10.62 21.36
CA LEU A 183 8.92 9.91 20.92
C LEU A 183 9.23 8.52 20.35
N LEU A 184 10.50 8.21 20.04
CA LEU A 184 10.91 6.91 19.49
C LEU A 184 10.62 5.77 20.47
N HIS A 185 10.11 4.66 19.93
CA HIS A 185 9.96 3.43 20.69
C HIS A 185 11.33 2.91 21.18
N PRO A 186 11.45 2.41 22.42
CA PRO A 186 12.72 1.93 22.98
C PRO A 186 13.48 0.96 22.08
N ASP A 187 12.80 -0.06 21.54
CA ASP A 187 13.41 -1.06 20.65
C ASP A 187 13.90 -0.51 19.31
N ASP A 188 13.31 0.59 18.82
CA ASP A 188 13.66 1.15 17.51
C ASP A 188 14.72 2.26 17.63
N ARG A 189 14.91 2.78 18.85
CA ARG A 189 15.66 4.02 19.12
C ARG A 189 17.09 3.95 18.64
N ASP A 190 17.84 2.93 19.04
CA ASP A 190 19.28 2.86 18.75
C ASP A 190 19.54 2.79 17.25
N ARG A 191 18.81 1.93 16.55
CA ARG A 191 18.89 1.78 15.08
C ARG A 191 18.57 3.10 14.37
N VAL A 192 17.44 3.72 14.72
CA VAL A 192 16.99 4.96 14.04
C VAL A 192 17.94 6.13 14.30
N LEU A 193 18.54 6.21 15.49
CA LEU A 193 19.53 7.23 15.82
C LEU A 193 20.86 7.00 15.10
N GLU A 194 21.25 5.75 14.86
CA GLU A 194 22.42 5.40 14.07
C GLU A 194 22.22 5.77 12.60
N ASP A 195 21.08 5.42 12.00
CA ASP A 195 20.69 5.81 10.63
C ASP A 195 20.72 7.34 10.47
N ASN A 196 20.13 8.06 11.43
CA ASN A 196 20.09 9.52 11.42
C ASN A 196 21.49 10.15 11.56
N ARG A 197 22.35 9.58 12.42
CA ARG A 197 23.73 10.05 12.58
C ARG A 197 24.55 9.84 11.32
N ALA A 198 24.44 8.67 10.70
CA ALA A 198 25.13 8.39 9.44
C ALA A 198 24.77 9.39 8.34
N CYS A 199 23.50 9.81 8.25
CA CYS A 199 23.06 10.89 7.36
C CYS A 199 23.79 12.21 7.63
N ILE A 200 23.81 12.61 8.91
CA ILE A 200 24.38 13.87 9.36
C ILE A 200 25.89 13.89 9.11
N GLU A 201 26.59 12.79 9.30
CA GLU A 201 28.06 12.71 9.20
C GLU A 201 28.62 12.56 7.77
N GLY A 202 27.77 12.65 6.74
CA GLY A 202 28.22 12.59 5.34
C GLY A 202 27.83 11.31 4.59
N GLY A 203 26.88 10.53 5.14
CA GLY A 203 26.25 9.41 4.46
C GLY A 203 25.29 9.83 3.34
N GLU A 204 24.40 8.93 2.95
CA GLU A 204 23.48 9.15 1.82
C GLU A 204 22.58 10.38 2.03
N ASP A 205 22.32 11.09 0.92
CA ASP A 205 21.44 12.26 0.92
C ASP A 205 19.97 11.90 1.11
N PHE A 206 19.59 10.63 0.96
CA PHE A 206 18.22 10.16 1.07
C PHE A 206 18.15 8.93 1.95
N ILE A 207 17.26 8.94 2.95
CA ILE A 207 17.10 7.83 3.90
C ILE A 207 15.63 7.50 4.07
N GLU A 208 15.34 6.22 4.05
CA GLU A 208 14.03 5.66 4.37
C GLU A 208 14.12 4.76 5.59
N SER A 209 13.18 4.86 6.51
CA SER A 209 13.14 4.02 7.70
C SER A 209 11.72 3.85 8.22
N GLU A 210 11.40 2.66 8.71
CA GLU A 210 10.14 2.37 9.41
C GLU A 210 10.42 2.27 10.91
N TYR A 211 9.67 2.99 11.74
CA TYR A 211 9.82 2.93 13.19
C TYR A 211 8.55 3.36 13.90
N ARG A 212 8.48 3.08 15.21
CA ARG A 212 7.34 3.43 16.04
C ARG A 212 7.57 4.75 16.77
N LEU A 213 6.54 5.60 16.75
CA LEU A 213 6.46 6.83 17.52
C LEU A 213 5.33 6.75 18.55
N ARG A 214 5.55 7.36 19.71
CA ARG A 214 4.57 7.46 20.78
C ARG A 214 3.56 8.56 20.47
N THR A 215 2.28 8.25 20.62
CA THR A 215 1.20 9.23 20.51
C THR A 215 0.99 9.99 21.82
N LYS A 216 0.18 11.05 21.78
CA LYS A 216 -0.31 11.75 22.98
C LYS A 216 -1.07 10.84 23.95
N SER A 217 -1.81 9.86 23.44
CA SER A 217 -2.52 8.85 24.24
C SER A 217 -1.57 7.82 24.88
N GLY A 218 -0.32 7.77 24.45
CA GLY A 218 0.69 6.80 24.90
C GLY A 218 0.74 5.51 24.09
N GLU A 219 -0.11 5.38 23.06
CA GLU A 219 -0.08 4.30 22.07
C GLU A 219 1.10 4.43 21.13
N TRP A 220 1.40 3.36 20.39
CA TRP A 220 2.47 3.33 19.40
C TRP A 220 1.89 3.34 17.99
N ARG A 221 2.40 4.23 17.14
CA ARG A 221 2.10 4.22 15.71
C ARG A 221 3.32 3.93 14.89
N TRP A 222 3.15 3.09 13.89
CA TRP A 222 4.18 2.85 12.89
C TRP A 222 4.19 4.00 11.89
N VAL A 223 5.35 4.62 11.73
CA VAL A 223 5.58 5.63 10.70
C VAL A 223 6.62 5.13 9.71
N TYR A 224 6.34 5.37 8.45
CA TYR A 224 7.33 5.29 7.38
C TYR A 224 7.90 6.68 7.15
N ALA A 225 9.17 6.84 7.49
CA ALA A 225 9.90 8.09 7.38
C ALA A 225 10.76 8.10 6.13
N ARG A 226 10.68 9.18 5.37
CA ARG A 226 11.58 9.46 4.25
C ARG A 226 12.19 10.83 4.45
N SER A 227 13.50 10.93 4.37
CA SER A 227 14.23 12.16 4.64
C SER A 227 15.27 12.43 3.57
N LYS A 228 15.54 13.72 3.34
CA LYS A 228 16.54 14.20 2.41
C LYS A 228 17.42 15.27 3.05
N CYS A 229 18.73 15.16 2.85
CA CYS A 229 19.67 16.22 3.15
C CYS A 229 19.56 17.36 2.12
N ILE A 230 19.29 18.58 2.60
CA ILE A 230 19.07 19.77 1.76
C ILE A 230 20.32 20.64 1.68
N ALA A 231 21.11 20.69 2.76
CA ALA A 231 22.32 21.49 2.84
C ALA A 231 23.37 20.80 3.71
N ARG A 232 24.65 21.03 3.38
CA ARG A 232 25.81 20.53 4.11
C ARG A 232 26.79 21.66 4.45
N ASP A 233 27.55 21.49 5.51
CA ASP A 233 28.68 22.38 5.88
C ASP A 233 29.93 22.07 5.03
N ALA A 234 31.02 22.82 5.26
CA ALA A 234 32.27 22.64 4.53
C ALA A 234 32.95 21.29 4.80
N GLU A 235 32.65 20.67 5.94
CA GLU A 235 33.12 19.35 6.35
C GLU A 235 32.23 18.21 5.81
N GLY A 236 31.17 18.54 5.06
CA GLY A 236 30.25 17.57 4.45
C GLY A 236 29.12 17.11 5.37
N ARG A 237 28.97 17.69 6.57
CA ARG A 237 27.90 17.31 7.51
C ARG A 237 26.59 18.00 7.16
N ALA A 238 25.47 17.30 7.34
CA ALA A 238 24.15 17.87 7.06
C ALA A 238 23.84 19.03 8.02
N THR A 239 23.42 20.17 7.47
CA THR A 239 22.97 21.34 8.24
C THR A 239 21.45 21.47 8.22
N ARG A 240 20.78 20.90 7.21
CA ARG A 240 19.32 20.89 7.10
C ARG A 240 18.81 19.58 6.52
N LEU A 241 17.85 18.98 7.20
CA LEU A 241 17.17 17.74 6.80
C LEU A 241 15.68 18.01 6.63
N VAL A 242 15.07 17.53 5.55
CA VAL A 242 13.63 17.65 5.31
C VAL A 242 13.06 16.27 5.03
N GLY A 243 11.89 15.96 5.56
CA GLY A 243 11.30 14.66 5.35
C GLY A 243 9.81 14.59 5.61
N THR A 244 9.23 13.42 5.35
CA THR A 244 7.84 13.11 5.61
C THR A 244 7.70 11.86 6.48
N HIS A 245 6.65 11.83 7.29
CA HIS A 245 6.15 10.66 7.99
C HIS A 245 4.78 10.28 7.43
N VAL A 246 4.64 9.01 7.04
CA VAL A 246 3.37 8.41 6.64
C VAL A 246 2.96 7.42 7.72
N ASP A 247 1.72 7.51 8.21
CA ASP A 247 1.19 6.51 9.14
C ASP A 247 0.94 5.20 8.38
N ILE A 248 1.66 4.16 8.77
CA ILE A 248 1.56 2.80 8.20
C ILE A 248 1.05 1.80 9.25
N THR A 249 0.44 2.27 10.33
CA THR A 249 -0.06 1.42 11.42
C THR A 249 -1.10 0.42 10.90
N GLU A 250 -2.09 0.87 10.14
CA GLU A 250 -3.10 -0.02 9.54
C GLU A 250 -2.47 -1.06 8.60
N LEU A 251 -1.47 -0.66 7.83
CA LEU A 251 -0.73 -1.57 6.94
C LEU A 251 -0.04 -2.68 7.74
N LYS A 252 0.66 -2.33 8.82
CA LYS A 252 1.32 -3.31 9.71
C LYS A 252 0.32 -4.21 10.41
N GLU A 253 -0.82 -3.69 10.86
CA GLU A 253 -1.88 -4.50 11.47
C GLU A 253 -2.49 -5.51 10.50
N ILE A 254 -2.65 -5.11 9.22
CA ILE A 254 -3.11 -6.01 8.16
C ILE A 254 -2.05 -7.07 7.86
N GLU A 255 -0.78 -6.68 7.75
CA GLU A 255 0.35 -7.59 7.53
C GLU A 255 0.42 -8.66 8.64
N ASP A 256 0.33 -8.25 9.91
CA ASP A 256 0.35 -9.14 11.06
C ASP A 256 -0.87 -10.06 11.11
N ARG A 257 -2.06 -9.56 10.73
CA ARG A 257 -3.27 -10.38 10.64
C ARG A 257 -3.13 -11.44 9.55
N LEU A 258 -2.61 -11.06 8.39
CA LEU A 258 -2.37 -11.98 7.28
C LEU A 258 -1.34 -13.04 7.68
N ARG A 259 -0.24 -12.62 8.30
CA ARG A 259 0.83 -13.52 8.77
C ARG A 259 0.31 -14.53 9.79
N ARG A 260 -0.51 -14.10 10.75
CA ARG A 260 -1.18 -15.01 11.70
C ARG A 260 -2.12 -15.97 11.01
N SER A 261 -2.95 -15.50 10.08
CA SER A 261 -3.87 -16.36 9.33
C SER A 261 -3.14 -17.39 8.45
N LEU A 262 -1.98 -17.02 7.89
CA LEU A 262 -1.11 -17.95 7.15
C LEU A 262 -0.51 -19.01 8.09
N ALA A 263 0.07 -18.59 9.22
CA ALA A 263 0.64 -19.51 10.20
C ALA A 263 -0.39 -20.51 10.76
N GLU A 264 -1.63 -20.05 11.02
CA GLU A 264 -2.73 -20.91 11.44
C GLU A 264 -3.07 -22.00 10.40
N LYS A 265 -2.88 -21.72 9.11
CA LYS A 265 -3.15 -22.68 8.01
C LYS A 265 -1.97 -23.62 7.74
N GLU A 266 -0.73 -23.20 7.99
CA GLU A 266 0.46 -24.01 7.78
C GLU A 266 0.56 -25.18 8.77
N VAL A 267 0.11 -24.99 10.01
CA VAL A 267 0.16 -26.03 11.06
C VAL A 267 -0.66 -27.27 10.69
N PRO A 268 -1.95 -27.17 10.31
CA PRO A 268 -2.72 -28.32 9.80
C PRO A 268 -2.10 -28.98 8.58
N LEU A 269 -1.56 -28.19 7.64
CA LEU A 269 -0.93 -28.74 6.43
C LEU A 269 0.28 -29.61 6.75
N ARG A 270 1.12 -29.17 7.69
CA ARG A 270 2.29 -29.94 8.14
C ARG A 270 1.86 -31.24 8.83
N GLU A 271 0.82 -31.19 9.65
CA GLU A 271 0.28 -32.37 10.33
C GLU A 271 -0.31 -33.40 9.35
N VAL A 272 -1.09 -32.95 8.36
CA VAL A 272 -1.58 -33.80 7.27
C VAL A 272 -0.42 -34.45 6.52
N HIS A 273 0.62 -33.69 6.19
CA HIS A 273 1.79 -34.20 5.47
C HIS A 273 2.52 -35.30 6.26
N HIS A 274 2.71 -35.09 7.57
CA HIS A 274 3.29 -36.12 8.44
C HIS A 274 2.43 -37.37 8.50
N ARG A 275 1.10 -37.25 8.58
CA ARG A 275 0.17 -38.38 8.61
C ARG A 275 0.16 -39.18 7.30
N VAL A 276 0.06 -38.50 6.16
CA VAL A 276 0.13 -39.16 4.84
C VAL A 276 1.46 -39.91 4.67
N LYS A 277 2.57 -39.33 5.10
CA LYS A 277 3.88 -40.02 5.10
C LYS A 277 3.86 -41.28 5.96
N ASN A 278 3.27 -41.22 7.16
CA ASN A 278 3.16 -42.39 8.04
C ASN A 278 2.35 -43.51 7.37
N ASP A 279 1.25 -43.19 6.69
CA ASP A 279 0.42 -44.19 6.02
C ASP A 279 1.12 -44.84 4.84
N LEU A 280 1.84 -44.03 4.05
CA LEU A 280 2.68 -44.55 2.97
C LEU A 280 3.75 -45.51 3.51
N ASN A 281 4.34 -45.21 4.68
CA ASN A 281 5.29 -46.11 5.33
C ASN A 281 4.63 -47.43 5.77
N VAL A 282 3.40 -47.39 6.31
CA VAL A 282 2.64 -48.59 6.67
C VAL A 282 2.33 -49.43 5.43
N ILE A 283 1.85 -48.80 4.35
CA ILE A 283 1.55 -49.48 3.08
C ILE A 283 2.82 -50.11 2.51
N SER A 284 3.93 -49.37 2.46
CA SER A 284 5.21 -49.86 1.96
C SER A 284 5.69 -51.08 2.76
N SER A 285 5.64 -51.01 4.10
CA SER A 285 6.04 -52.11 4.98
C SER A 285 5.18 -53.36 4.77
N LEU A 286 3.86 -53.19 4.64
CA LEU A 286 2.92 -54.28 4.39
C LEU A 286 3.16 -54.95 3.02
N LEU A 287 3.38 -54.15 1.97
CA LEU A 287 3.69 -54.66 0.63
C LEU A 287 5.00 -55.44 0.62
N SER A 288 6.05 -54.94 1.28
CA SER A 288 7.33 -55.63 1.41
C SER A 288 7.17 -56.97 2.15
N LEU A 289 6.44 -57.00 3.27
CA LEU A 289 6.17 -58.22 4.01
C LEU A 289 5.39 -59.24 3.16
N GLN A 290 4.32 -58.80 2.48
CA GLN A 290 3.53 -59.68 1.63
C GLN A 290 4.35 -60.22 0.44
N SER A 291 5.20 -59.40 -0.18
CA SER A 291 6.03 -59.83 -1.30
C SER A 291 6.95 -61.00 -0.95
N SER A 292 7.41 -61.09 0.31
CA SER A 292 8.30 -62.17 0.77
C SER A 292 7.60 -63.53 0.87
N THR A 293 6.27 -63.56 0.82
CA THR A 293 5.44 -64.76 1.03
C THR A 293 4.75 -65.27 -0.23
N ILE A 294 4.91 -64.57 -1.35
CA ILE A 294 4.24 -64.92 -2.62
C ILE A 294 5.03 -66.01 -3.34
N SER A 295 4.41 -67.18 -3.48
CA SER A 295 4.99 -68.32 -4.21
C SER A 295 4.22 -68.72 -5.47
N SER A 296 3.07 -68.09 -5.74
CA SER A 296 2.27 -68.37 -6.95
C SER A 296 1.54 -67.13 -7.50
N PRO A 297 1.20 -67.11 -8.80
CA PRO A 297 0.41 -66.03 -9.40
C PRO A 297 -0.94 -65.80 -8.69
N GLN A 298 -1.60 -66.86 -8.22
CA GLN A 298 -2.87 -66.77 -7.50
C GLN A 298 -2.67 -66.11 -6.12
N GLN A 299 -1.59 -66.44 -5.41
CA GLN A 299 -1.24 -65.78 -4.15
C GLN A 299 -0.91 -64.30 -4.36
N ALA A 300 -0.25 -63.95 -5.48
CA ALA A 300 0.02 -62.57 -5.84
C ALA A 300 -1.26 -61.75 -6.00
N VAL A 301 -2.25 -62.27 -6.76
CA VAL A 301 -3.55 -61.61 -6.95
C VAL A 301 -4.27 -61.38 -5.62
N ILE A 302 -4.28 -62.38 -4.73
CA ILE A 302 -4.89 -62.27 -3.41
C ILE A 302 -4.15 -61.23 -2.54
N ALA A 303 -2.82 -61.21 -2.57
CA ALA A 303 -2.02 -60.24 -1.83
C ALA A 303 -2.29 -58.80 -2.32
N PHE A 304 -2.38 -58.59 -3.63
CA PHE A 304 -2.76 -57.28 -4.20
C PHE A 304 -4.17 -56.84 -3.80
N GLN A 305 -5.15 -57.75 -3.83
CA GLN A 305 -6.51 -57.45 -3.39
C GLN A 305 -6.55 -57.08 -1.90
N ASN A 306 -5.84 -57.82 -1.05
CA ASN A 306 -5.73 -57.51 0.38
C ASN A 306 -5.09 -56.13 0.60
N SER A 307 -4.02 -55.82 -0.15
CA SER A 307 -3.35 -54.52 -0.06
C SER A 307 -4.27 -53.38 -0.50
N ARG A 308 -5.01 -53.56 -1.60
CA ARG A 308 -6.01 -52.59 -2.07
C ARG A 308 -7.09 -52.35 -1.03
N ASP A 309 -7.60 -53.40 -0.40
CA ASP A 309 -8.67 -53.29 0.60
C ASP A 309 -8.18 -52.55 1.86
N ARG A 310 -6.93 -52.76 2.28
CA ARG A 310 -6.30 -51.99 3.38
C ARG A 310 -6.14 -50.51 3.04
N ILE A 311 -5.65 -50.20 1.83
CA ILE A 311 -5.55 -48.82 1.34
C ILE A 311 -6.92 -48.16 1.34
N ALA A 312 -7.96 -48.84 0.86
CA ALA A 312 -9.32 -48.31 0.87
C ALA A 312 -9.84 -48.03 2.30
N ALA A 313 -9.50 -48.87 3.28
CA ALA A 313 -9.85 -48.63 4.68
C ALA A 313 -9.13 -47.39 5.25
N MET A 314 -7.87 -47.16 4.87
CA MET A 314 -7.12 -45.96 5.25
C MET A 314 -7.69 -44.71 4.59
N SER A 315 -7.95 -44.75 3.29
CA SER A 315 -8.54 -43.62 2.54
C SER A 315 -9.90 -43.20 3.10
N LEU A 316 -10.72 -44.17 3.50
CA LEU A 316 -12.02 -43.90 4.10
C LEU A 316 -11.89 -43.20 5.47
N ALA A 317 -10.88 -43.52 6.27
CA ALA A 317 -10.64 -42.83 7.54
C ALA A 317 -10.28 -41.35 7.30
N HIS A 318 -9.42 -41.08 6.32
CA HIS A 318 -9.07 -39.71 5.90
C HIS A 318 -10.25 -38.93 5.37
N GLU A 319 -11.10 -39.55 4.55
CA GLU A 319 -12.31 -38.91 4.05
C GLU A 319 -13.25 -38.49 5.19
N LYS A 320 -13.42 -39.34 6.21
CA LYS A 320 -14.24 -39.02 7.40
C LYS A 320 -13.65 -37.91 8.24
N LEU A 321 -12.33 -37.90 8.42
CA LEU A 321 -11.63 -36.82 9.10
C LEU A 321 -11.87 -35.47 8.39
N TYR A 322 -11.63 -35.43 7.07
CA TYR A 322 -11.76 -34.20 6.28
C TYR A 322 -13.19 -33.66 6.21
N LYS A 323 -14.20 -34.53 6.11
CA LYS A 323 -15.61 -34.13 6.03
C LYS A 323 -16.21 -33.66 7.35
N SER A 324 -15.63 -34.06 8.49
CA SER A 324 -16.16 -33.73 9.82
C SER A 324 -15.90 -32.28 10.24
N GLY A 325 -14.98 -31.58 9.59
CA GLY A 325 -14.49 -30.25 10.01
C GLY A 325 -13.56 -30.28 11.23
N ASP A 326 -13.45 -31.43 11.92
CA ASP A 326 -12.49 -31.68 13.00
C ASP A 326 -11.34 -32.55 12.47
N PHE A 327 -10.16 -31.94 12.30
CA PHE A 327 -8.97 -32.62 11.77
C PHE A 327 -8.26 -33.53 12.79
N SER A 328 -8.81 -33.65 14.01
CA SER A 328 -8.18 -34.40 15.10
C SER A 328 -8.84 -35.74 15.39
N ARG A 329 -10.16 -35.89 15.13
CA ARG A 329 -10.95 -37.05 15.58
C ARG A 329 -11.88 -37.60 14.49
N VAL A 330 -12.06 -38.92 14.51
CA VAL A 330 -12.91 -39.68 13.60
C VAL A 330 -14.08 -40.29 14.37
N ASP A 331 -15.31 -40.09 13.88
CA ASP A 331 -16.50 -40.81 14.35
C ASP A 331 -16.38 -42.28 13.95
N MET A 332 -16.19 -43.15 14.96
CA MET A 332 -15.99 -44.58 14.73
C MET A 332 -17.26 -45.29 14.26
N SER A 333 -18.45 -44.82 14.65
CA SER A 333 -19.71 -45.43 14.21
C SER A 333 -19.89 -45.22 12.71
N GLU A 334 -19.66 -43.98 12.24
CA GLU A 334 -19.75 -43.65 10.82
C GLU A 334 -18.65 -44.32 9.99
N TYR A 335 -17.40 -44.29 10.49
CA TYR A 335 -16.25 -44.88 9.83
C TYR A 335 -16.38 -46.39 9.65
N LEU A 336 -16.62 -47.14 10.74
CA LEU A 336 -16.76 -48.59 10.68
C LEU A 336 -18.02 -49.02 9.91
N GLY A 337 -19.10 -48.22 10.01
CA GLY A 337 -20.31 -48.43 9.21
C GLY A 337 -20.05 -48.34 7.71
N SER A 338 -19.27 -47.35 7.30
CA SER A 338 -18.90 -47.15 5.90
C SER A 338 -17.93 -48.24 5.41
N LEU A 339 -16.96 -48.62 6.25
CA LEU A 339 -15.99 -49.68 5.95
C LEU A 339 -16.68 -51.04 5.73
N THR A 340 -17.56 -51.42 6.66
CA THR A 340 -18.28 -52.70 6.58
C THR A 340 -19.22 -52.80 5.37
N ARG A 341 -19.92 -51.71 5.03
CA ARG A 341 -20.71 -51.63 3.80
C ARG A 341 -19.85 -51.78 2.55
N ASN A 342 -18.71 -51.08 2.49
CA ASN A 342 -17.79 -51.16 1.36
C ASN A 342 -17.27 -52.59 1.17
N LEU A 343 -16.83 -53.25 2.25
CA LEU A 343 -16.33 -54.63 2.20
C LEU A 343 -17.38 -55.64 1.71
N LEU A 344 -18.65 -55.48 2.10
CA LEU A 344 -19.73 -56.34 1.60
C LEU A 344 -19.95 -56.21 0.09
N ILE A 345 -19.78 -54.99 -0.45
CA ILE A 345 -19.93 -54.69 -1.88
C ILE A 345 -18.74 -55.25 -2.66
N VAL A 346 -17.51 -54.94 -2.23
CA VAL A 346 -16.28 -55.32 -2.95
C VAL A 346 -16.09 -56.84 -3.02
N HIS A 347 -16.57 -57.58 -2.02
CA HIS A 347 -16.45 -59.04 -1.95
C HIS A 347 -17.71 -59.78 -2.43
N ASP A 348 -18.69 -59.08 -3.01
CA ASP A 348 -20.00 -59.62 -3.43
C ASP A 348 -20.63 -60.55 -2.37
N ALA A 349 -20.56 -60.11 -1.12
CA ALA A 349 -20.95 -60.87 0.06
C ALA A 349 -22.32 -60.47 0.59
N ALA A 350 -22.87 -59.32 0.16
CA ALA A 350 -24.12 -58.76 0.65
C ALA A 350 -25.34 -59.70 0.50
N SER A 351 -25.35 -60.53 -0.55
CA SER A 351 -26.44 -61.47 -0.84
C SER A 351 -26.43 -62.71 0.07
N ARG A 352 -25.27 -63.08 0.62
CA ARG A 352 -25.06 -64.34 1.35
C ARG A 352 -24.74 -64.15 2.84
N ILE A 353 -24.12 -63.03 3.19
CA ILE A 353 -23.60 -62.76 4.53
C ILE A 353 -24.32 -61.55 5.13
N ARG A 354 -24.97 -61.75 6.28
CA ARG A 354 -25.54 -60.65 7.06
C ARG A 354 -24.48 -60.07 7.99
N LEU A 355 -24.02 -58.86 7.72
CA LEU A 355 -23.12 -58.14 8.62
C LEU A 355 -23.91 -57.19 9.51
N SER A 356 -23.83 -57.39 10.83
CA SER A 356 -24.44 -56.51 11.83
C SER A 356 -23.36 -55.75 12.60
N LEU A 357 -23.39 -54.42 12.51
CA LEU A 357 -22.49 -53.54 13.25
C LEU A 357 -23.25 -52.89 14.41
N SER A 358 -22.68 -52.96 15.60
CA SER A 358 -23.13 -52.25 16.79
C SER A 358 -21.95 -51.48 17.37
N ALA A 359 -21.85 -50.19 17.05
CA ALA A 359 -20.78 -49.33 17.52
C ALA A 359 -21.36 -48.22 18.41
N ASP A 360 -20.72 -48.00 19.58
CA ASP A 360 -20.99 -46.83 20.41
C ASP A 360 -20.51 -45.55 19.67
N ASN A 361 -21.12 -44.40 19.99
CA ASN A 361 -20.78 -43.12 19.38
C ASN A 361 -19.48 -42.56 19.99
N GLU A 362 -18.34 -43.09 19.51
CA GLU A 362 -17.01 -42.81 20.04
C GLU A 362 -16.16 -42.08 18.99
N PHE A 363 -15.48 -41.02 19.44
CA PHE A 363 -14.55 -40.25 18.64
C PHE A 363 -13.12 -40.64 18.99
N LEU A 364 -12.38 -41.19 18.03
CA LEU A 364 -10.99 -41.59 18.22
C LEU A 364 -10.06 -40.72 17.39
N SER A 365 -8.82 -40.51 17.85
CA SER A 365 -7.79 -39.91 17.00
C SER A 365 -7.56 -40.78 15.76
N ILE A 366 -7.12 -40.16 14.65
CA ILE A 366 -6.83 -40.92 13.43
C ILE A 366 -5.79 -42.04 13.67
N ASP A 367 -4.80 -41.79 14.54
CA ASP A 367 -3.76 -42.75 14.91
C ASP A 367 -4.32 -44.01 15.59
N SER A 368 -5.47 -43.89 16.24
CA SER A 368 -6.20 -45.03 16.82
C SER A 368 -7.24 -45.60 15.85
N ALA A 369 -7.95 -44.75 15.12
CA ALA A 369 -9.03 -45.15 14.22
C ALA A 369 -8.52 -45.99 13.04
N MET A 370 -7.38 -45.61 12.45
CA MET A 370 -6.77 -46.28 11.30
C MET A 370 -6.37 -47.75 11.63
N PRO A 371 -5.59 -48.04 12.68
CA PRO A 371 -5.32 -49.42 13.09
C PRO A 371 -6.60 -50.22 13.37
N CYS A 372 -7.61 -49.62 14.02
CA CYS A 372 -8.89 -50.29 14.26
C CYS A 372 -9.58 -50.69 12.94
N GLY A 373 -9.59 -49.79 11.95
CA GLY A 373 -10.15 -50.07 10.63
C GLY A 373 -9.40 -51.16 9.88
N LEU A 374 -8.07 -51.17 9.94
CA LEU A 374 -7.24 -52.22 9.35
C LEU A 374 -7.49 -53.58 9.99
N ILE A 375 -7.52 -53.64 11.32
CA ILE A 375 -7.83 -54.88 12.06
C ILE A 375 -9.22 -55.39 11.66
N LEU A 376 -10.22 -54.51 11.61
CA LEU A 376 -11.56 -54.91 11.23
C LEU A 376 -11.63 -55.42 9.79
N ASN A 377 -10.93 -54.75 8.87
CA ASN A 377 -10.82 -55.18 7.48
C ASN A 377 -10.26 -56.61 7.39
N GLU A 378 -9.13 -56.87 8.05
CA GLU A 378 -8.51 -58.20 8.06
C GLU A 378 -9.44 -59.27 8.64
N LEU A 379 -10.12 -58.97 9.75
CA LEU A 379 -10.99 -59.95 10.39
C LEU A 379 -12.24 -60.27 9.54
N ILE A 380 -12.81 -59.26 8.87
CA ILE A 380 -13.96 -59.44 7.99
C ILE A 380 -13.57 -60.20 6.72
N THR A 381 -12.49 -59.79 6.06
CA THR A 381 -12.01 -60.45 4.83
C THR A 381 -11.59 -61.90 5.11
N ASN A 382 -10.95 -62.17 6.25
CA ASN A 382 -10.67 -63.55 6.68
C ASN A 382 -11.94 -64.34 6.99
N ALA A 383 -12.99 -63.71 7.53
CA ALA A 383 -14.27 -64.38 7.74
C ALA A 383 -14.92 -64.76 6.40
N PHE A 384 -14.87 -63.88 5.39
CA PHE A 384 -15.35 -64.21 4.05
C PHE A 384 -14.62 -65.42 3.47
N LYS A 385 -13.28 -65.45 3.58
CA LYS A 385 -12.45 -66.51 2.98
C LYS A 385 -12.54 -67.84 3.71
N HIS A 386 -12.47 -67.82 5.04
CA HIS A 386 -12.28 -69.05 5.83
C HIS A 386 -13.55 -69.52 6.54
N ALA A 387 -14.45 -68.61 6.90
CA ALA A 387 -15.67 -68.97 7.62
C ALA A 387 -16.83 -69.30 6.66
N TYR A 388 -16.86 -68.65 5.51
CA TYR A 388 -17.92 -68.76 4.52
C TYR A 388 -17.37 -68.94 3.09
N PRO A 389 -16.54 -69.97 2.83
CA PRO A 389 -15.99 -70.21 1.50
C PRO A 389 -17.10 -70.57 0.49
N GLY A 390 -16.92 -70.19 -0.79
CA GLY A 390 -17.90 -70.45 -1.85
C GLY A 390 -19.25 -69.80 -1.57
N ASP A 391 -20.35 -70.55 -1.67
CA ASP A 391 -21.72 -70.07 -1.44
C ASP A 391 -22.16 -70.11 0.04
N GLY A 392 -21.21 -70.20 0.98
CA GLY A 392 -21.50 -70.19 2.41
C GLY A 392 -22.31 -68.96 2.84
N SER A 393 -23.40 -69.19 3.58
CA SER A 393 -24.23 -68.12 4.15
C SER A 393 -24.13 -68.07 5.66
N GLY A 394 -24.23 -66.88 6.23
CA GLY A 394 -24.09 -66.70 7.67
C GLY A 394 -24.25 -65.27 8.15
N GLU A 395 -23.97 -65.07 9.44
CA GLU A 395 -24.01 -63.77 10.10
C GLU A 395 -22.64 -63.45 10.70
N ILE A 396 -22.14 -62.25 10.39
CA ILE A 396 -20.98 -61.64 11.05
C ILE A 396 -21.50 -60.52 11.93
N ARG A 397 -21.22 -60.58 13.23
CA ARG A 397 -21.54 -59.50 14.16
C ARG A 397 -20.26 -58.79 14.58
N VAL A 398 -20.22 -57.48 14.37
CA VAL A 398 -19.15 -56.59 14.82
C VAL A 398 -19.70 -55.71 15.92
N SER A 399 -19.00 -55.63 17.05
CA SER A 399 -19.37 -54.70 18.13
C SER A 399 -18.17 -53.90 18.61
N LEU A 400 -18.36 -52.58 18.74
CA LEU A 400 -17.41 -51.65 19.34
C LEU A 400 -18.09 -51.05 20.58
N ARG A 401 -17.47 -51.24 21.75
CA ARG A 401 -17.99 -50.73 23.02
C ARG A 401 -16.97 -49.86 23.74
N GLY A 402 -17.41 -48.71 24.26
CA GLY A 402 -16.60 -47.82 25.09
C GLY A 402 -16.34 -48.42 26.47
N GLY A 403 -15.09 -48.59 26.86
CA GLY A 403 -14.72 -49.11 28.18
C GLY A 403 -14.85 -48.03 29.25
N ARG A 404 -15.93 -48.04 30.06
CA ARG A 404 -15.99 -47.21 31.28
C ARG A 404 -15.10 -47.84 32.37
N GLY A 405 -13.90 -47.28 32.59
CA GLY A 405 -13.16 -47.39 33.87
C GLY A 405 -12.01 -48.40 34.02
N ARG A 406 -11.67 -49.20 33.01
CA ARG A 406 -10.43 -50.03 32.93
C ARG A 406 -10.04 -50.21 31.44
N PRO A 407 -8.75 -50.37 31.07
CA PRO A 407 -8.32 -50.43 29.67
C PRO A 407 -8.66 -51.81 29.09
N ALA A 408 -9.92 -52.02 28.76
CA ALA A 408 -10.35 -53.20 28.02
C ALA A 408 -11.41 -52.76 27.01
N ARG A 409 -10.93 -52.18 25.90
CA ARG A 409 -11.73 -52.16 24.66
C ARG A 409 -11.87 -53.62 24.23
N ALA A 410 -13.06 -54.07 23.86
CA ALA A 410 -13.27 -55.45 23.42
C ALA A 410 -14.10 -55.44 22.14
N ALA A 411 -13.46 -55.79 21.02
CA ALA A 411 -14.17 -56.09 19.79
C ALA A 411 -14.53 -57.58 19.80
N ARG A 412 -15.83 -57.92 19.80
CA ARG A 412 -16.29 -59.32 19.75
C ARG A 412 -16.88 -59.60 18.38
N ILE A 413 -16.25 -60.52 17.65
CA ILE A 413 -16.81 -61.08 16.41
C ILE A 413 -17.49 -62.41 16.73
N ARG A 414 -18.81 -62.50 16.52
CA ARG A 414 -19.55 -63.76 16.65
C ARG A 414 -20.01 -64.23 15.27
N ARG A 415 -19.79 -65.52 15.00
CA ARG A 415 -20.24 -66.21 13.79
C ARG A 415 -21.41 -67.13 14.14
N ARG A 416 -22.42 -67.20 13.28
CA ARG A 416 -23.54 -68.14 13.42
C ARG A 416 -23.88 -68.72 12.05
N HIS A 417 -23.91 -70.05 11.93
CA HIS A 417 -24.41 -70.72 10.73
C HIS A 417 -25.94 -70.66 10.70
N ARG A 418 -26.48 -70.36 9.51
CA ARG A 418 -27.93 -70.37 9.28
C ARG A 418 -28.40 -71.83 9.16
N PRO A 419 -29.48 -72.25 9.82
CA PRO A 419 -30.04 -73.57 9.55
C PRO A 419 -30.59 -73.60 8.12
N SER A 420 -30.17 -74.61 7.35
CA SER A 420 -30.72 -74.93 6.03
C SER A 420 -32.25 -75.10 6.14
N ARG A 421 -33.01 -74.28 5.39
CA ARG A 421 -34.45 -74.52 5.16
C ARG A 421 -34.56 -75.64 4.11
N ARG A 422 -34.72 -76.89 4.54
CA ARG A 422 -35.26 -77.98 3.71
C ARG A 422 -36.37 -78.71 4.46
N GLY A 423 -37.52 -78.85 3.78
CA GLY A 423 -38.47 -79.95 3.96
C GLY A 423 -39.47 -79.84 5.10
N THR A 424 -40.71 -79.50 4.76
CA THR A 424 -41.91 -79.74 5.56
C THR A 424 -42.16 -81.25 5.72
N GLY A 425 -42.29 -81.74 6.96
CA GLY A 425 -42.74 -83.10 7.28
C GLY A 425 -42.95 -83.28 8.79
N ARG A 426 -44.16 -83.68 9.19
CA ARG A 426 -44.69 -83.76 10.57
C ARG A 426 -43.93 -84.70 11.52
N ALA A 427 -43.77 -84.30 12.78
CA ALA A 427 -44.24 -84.99 14.02
C ALA A 427 -43.54 -84.41 15.29
N ARG A 428 -44.27 -84.36 16.41
CA ARG A 428 -43.86 -83.91 17.78
C ARG A 428 -43.87 -85.17 18.71
N PRO A 429 -43.40 -85.13 19.97
CA PRO A 429 -42.04 -84.83 20.49
C PRO A 429 -41.51 -85.95 21.44
N THR A 430 -40.20 -86.09 21.66
CA THR A 430 -39.65 -86.74 22.87
C THR A 430 -38.32 -86.12 23.33
N SER A 431 -38.04 -86.31 24.61
CA SER A 431 -37.15 -85.63 25.54
C SER A 431 -35.63 -85.96 25.46
N GLY A 432 -34.80 -84.91 25.47
CA GLY A 432 -33.39 -84.84 25.98
C GLY A 432 -32.27 -85.59 25.22
N PRO A 433 -30.96 -85.35 25.48
CA PRO A 433 -30.30 -84.25 26.20
C PRO A 433 -29.30 -83.41 25.34
N ARG A 434 -28.76 -82.37 25.99
CA ARG A 434 -27.81 -81.32 25.58
C ARG A 434 -26.73 -81.72 24.54
N ARG A 435 -26.52 -80.86 23.52
CA ARG A 435 -25.27 -80.77 22.72
C ARG A 435 -24.35 -79.66 23.28
N GLY A 436 -23.05 -79.94 23.30
CA GLY A 436 -21.97 -79.16 23.91
C GLY A 436 -21.63 -77.81 23.24
N PRO A 437 -20.63 -77.09 23.77
CA PRO A 437 -20.49 -75.65 23.62
C PRO A 437 -19.95 -75.22 22.24
N ALA A 438 -20.28 -73.98 21.87
CA ALA A 438 -19.71 -73.28 20.73
C ALA A 438 -18.23 -72.98 20.98
N ASP A 439 -17.39 -73.21 19.98
CA ASP A 439 -15.96 -72.89 20.02
C ASP A 439 -15.76 -71.37 20.12
N GLU A 440 -15.17 -70.92 21.24
CA GLU A 440 -14.73 -69.55 21.45
C GLU A 440 -13.27 -69.41 20.99
N SER A 441 -12.99 -68.51 20.04
CA SER A 441 -11.61 -68.14 19.72
C SER A 441 -11.09 -67.08 20.72
N PRO A 442 -9.82 -67.17 21.16
CA PRO A 442 -9.30 -66.35 22.25
C PRO A 442 -9.16 -64.86 21.89
N VAL A 443 -9.27 -64.03 22.92
CA VAL A 443 -9.21 -62.56 22.91
C VAL A 443 -7.78 -62.10 22.69
N ALA A 444 -7.53 -61.28 21.67
CA ALA A 444 -6.30 -60.49 21.56
C ALA A 444 -6.43 -59.22 22.44
N PRO A 445 -5.53 -58.98 23.40
CA PRO A 445 -5.50 -57.71 24.13
C PRO A 445 -5.00 -56.58 23.22
N TRP A 446 -5.54 -55.39 23.42
CA TRP A 446 -5.13 -54.19 22.69
C TRP A 446 -3.75 -53.71 23.18
N PRO A 447 -2.86 -53.24 22.29
CA PRO A 447 -1.67 -52.50 22.72
C PRO A 447 -2.13 -51.22 23.42
N GLY A 448 -1.55 -50.98 24.60
CA GLY A 448 -1.84 -49.83 25.46
C GLY A 448 -1.33 -48.50 24.90
N ALA A 449 -1.88 -47.44 25.51
CA ALA A 449 -1.76 -46.00 25.24
C ALA A 449 -0.41 -45.48 24.76
#